data_AF-A0A246BE04-F1
#
_entry.id   AF-A0A246BE04-F1
#
_cell.length_a   1.000
_cell.length_b   1.000
_cell.length_c   1.000
_cell.angle_alpha   90.00
_cell.angle_beta   90.00
_cell.angle_gamma   90.00
#
_symmetry.space_group_name_H-M   'P 1'
#
loop_
_entity.id
_entity.type
_entity.pdbx_description
1 polymer ?
#
loop_
_entity_poly.entity_id
_entity_poly.type
_entity_poly.pdbx_seq_one_letter_code
_entity_poly.pdbx_strand_id
1 'polypeptide(L)'
;HGGMRYVTRTFEVRNVSGRTLPNVTLRAIARPGNLGGTAVVEVRGAPTVSEPQGPLITDSAFAQAFRPVHRTVLGASSPEIDAGGASFQAYRAAENQALQARAGLGADVTVLEYGFTVGGSGTRTLAPGDVTRINVAYRFPRRFGTQQRPFAMTLSFVAVTEDGVRVSQAVGESRAQLLGRAQALLGTAQVVQVNATDGTDPLESDVTGLLPMITPDVRVGTQTGLRP
;
A
#
# COMPACT_ATOMS: atom_id res chain seq x y z
N HIS A 1 10.52 17.20 22.38
CA HIS A 1 9.59 16.06 22.23
C HIS A 1 9.77 15.38 20.87
N GLY A 2 10.22 14.12 20.88
CA GLY A 2 10.17 13.22 19.72
C GLY A 2 8.74 12.70 19.56
N GLY A 3 8.22 12.72 18.35
CA GLY A 3 6.84 12.27 18.06
C GLY A 3 6.73 11.81 16.62
N MET A 4 5.63 11.18 16.25
CA MET A 4 5.41 10.68 14.89
C MET A 4 4.61 11.71 14.07
N ARG A 5 4.92 11.79 12.78
CA ARG A 5 4.11 12.46 11.77
C ARG A 5 3.40 11.39 10.97
N TYR A 6 2.10 11.58 10.79
CA TYR A 6 1.26 10.77 9.93
C TYR A 6 0.91 11.62 8.72
N VAL A 7 1.01 11.02 7.54
CA VAL A 7 0.64 11.69 6.29
C VAL A 7 -0.22 10.73 5.51
N THR A 8 -1.26 11.26 4.90
CA THR A 8 -2.10 10.53 3.96
C THR A 8 -2.26 11.36 2.70
N ARG A 9 -2.16 10.69 1.56
CA ARG A 9 -2.56 11.22 0.26
C ARG A 9 -3.68 10.35 -0.28
N THR A 10 -4.73 10.99 -0.76
CA THR A 10 -5.86 10.33 -1.38
C THR A 10 -5.79 10.62 -2.87
N PHE A 11 -5.85 9.57 -3.68
CA PHE A 11 -5.84 9.67 -5.14
C PHE A 11 -7.14 9.10 -5.67
N GLU A 12 -7.63 9.68 -6.77
CA GLU A 12 -8.70 9.07 -7.54
C GLU A 12 -8.12 8.00 -8.45
N VAL A 13 -8.85 6.88 -8.54
CA VAL A 13 -8.53 5.76 -9.42
C VAL A 13 -9.74 5.54 -10.30
N ARG A 14 -9.52 5.58 -11.61
CA ARG A 14 -10.55 5.34 -12.61
C ARG A 14 -10.24 4.06 -13.37
N ASN A 15 -11.23 3.18 -13.51
CA ASN A 15 -11.12 2.05 -14.42
C ASN A 15 -11.41 2.51 -15.85
N VAL A 16 -10.36 2.68 -16.63
CA VAL A 16 -10.44 3.01 -18.07
C VAL A 16 -10.39 1.77 -18.96
N SER A 17 -10.36 0.58 -18.37
CA SER A 17 -10.40 -0.68 -19.11
C SER A 17 -11.85 -1.07 -19.45
N GLY A 18 -12.00 -1.94 -20.45
CA GLY A 18 -13.31 -2.49 -20.85
C GLY A 18 -13.82 -3.63 -19.96
N ARG A 19 -13.15 -3.96 -18.85
CA ARG A 19 -13.53 -5.08 -17.96
C ARG A 19 -13.59 -4.65 -16.50
N THR A 20 -14.40 -5.35 -15.72
CA THR A 20 -14.42 -5.20 -14.25
C THR A 20 -13.10 -5.67 -13.66
N LEU A 21 -12.51 -4.85 -12.78
CA LEU A 21 -11.25 -5.16 -12.09
C LEU A 21 -11.52 -5.52 -10.62
N PRO A 22 -11.21 -6.76 -10.18
CA PRO A 22 -11.33 -7.15 -8.79
C PRO A 22 -10.10 -6.73 -7.97
N ASN A 23 -10.35 -6.32 -6.72
CA ASN A 23 -9.40 -6.00 -5.65
C ASN A 23 -8.16 -5.24 -6.12
N VAL A 24 -8.34 -4.16 -6.88
CA VAL A 24 -7.21 -3.37 -7.38
C VAL A 24 -6.36 -2.89 -6.21
N THR A 25 -5.06 -3.12 -6.29
CA THR A 25 -4.09 -2.76 -5.25
C THR A 25 -2.86 -2.13 -5.88
N LEU A 26 -2.33 -1.09 -5.25
CA LEU A 26 -0.99 -0.58 -5.52
C LEU A 26 0.02 -1.32 -4.64
N ARG A 27 0.84 -2.17 -5.25
CA ARG A 27 1.93 -2.92 -4.59
C ARG A 27 3.20 -2.09 -4.64
N ALA A 28 3.82 -1.90 -3.48
CA ALA A 28 5.04 -1.12 -3.37
C ALA A 28 6.21 -1.89 -4.02
N ILE A 29 7.07 -1.17 -4.75
CA ILE A 29 8.22 -1.77 -5.42
C ILE A 29 9.47 -0.92 -5.18
N ALA A 30 10.62 -1.57 -5.05
CA ALA A 30 11.93 -0.95 -5.13
C ALA A 30 12.53 -1.19 -6.52
N ARG A 31 13.13 -0.15 -7.10
CA ARG A 31 13.85 -0.19 -8.38
C ARG A 31 15.26 0.37 -8.19
N PRO A 32 16.20 0.12 -9.13
CA PRO A 32 17.48 0.83 -9.12
C PRO A 32 17.24 2.34 -9.10
N GLY A 33 17.89 3.04 -8.16
CA GLY A 33 17.69 4.47 -7.93
C GLY A 33 16.70 4.83 -6.81
N ASN A 34 15.91 3.87 -6.30
CA ASN A 34 15.12 4.12 -5.10
C ASN A 34 16.00 4.18 -3.84
N LEU A 35 15.61 5.02 -2.89
CA LEU A 35 16.35 5.24 -1.65
C LEU A 35 16.21 4.06 -0.70
N GLY A 36 17.35 3.53 -0.23
CA GLY A 36 17.43 2.57 0.86
C GLY A 36 16.73 1.23 0.62
N GLY A 37 16.53 0.83 -0.64
CA GLY A 37 15.79 -0.39 -1.01
C GLY A 37 14.28 -0.29 -0.76
N THR A 38 13.74 0.93 -0.67
CA THR A 38 12.33 1.18 -0.38
C THR A 38 11.54 1.56 -1.64
N ALA A 39 10.24 1.83 -1.50
CA ALA A 39 9.44 2.42 -2.58
C ALA A 39 9.74 3.91 -2.81
N VAL A 40 10.52 4.55 -1.94
CA VAL A 40 10.81 5.98 -2.03
C VAL A 40 11.80 6.23 -3.14
N VAL A 41 11.33 6.88 -4.21
CA VAL A 41 12.18 7.34 -5.32
C VAL A 41 12.92 8.60 -4.89
N GLU A 42 12.18 9.51 -4.24
CA GLU A 42 12.67 10.85 -3.98
C GLU A 42 11.99 11.46 -2.77
N VAL A 43 12.75 12.23 -2.00
CA VAL A 43 12.25 13.03 -0.88
C VAL A 43 12.84 14.42 -1.01
N ARG A 44 11.98 15.44 -0.94
CA ARG A 44 12.40 16.84 -0.95
C ARG A 44 12.00 17.57 0.33
N GLY A 45 12.90 18.42 0.80
CA GLY A 45 12.67 19.40 1.85
C GLY A 45 11.72 20.51 1.40
N ALA A 46 11.51 21.51 2.27
CA ALA A 46 10.69 22.65 1.90
C ALA A 46 11.38 23.48 0.79
N PRO A 47 10.63 24.01 -0.19
CA PRO A 47 11.15 24.95 -1.18
C PRO A 47 11.94 26.11 -0.55
N THR A 48 13.03 26.49 -1.20
CA THR A 48 13.82 27.68 -0.85
C THR A 48 13.97 28.59 -2.07
N VAL A 49 14.49 29.81 -1.86
CA VAL A 49 14.73 30.76 -2.96
C VAL A 49 15.74 30.20 -3.98
N SER A 50 16.79 29.51 -3.50
CA SER A 50 17.80 28.88 -4.37
C SER A 50 17.35 27.56 -4.95
N GLU A 51 16.39 26.87 -4.32
CA GLU A 51 15.88 25.57 -4.74
C GLU A 51 14.35 25.53 -4.65
N PRO A 52 13.63 25.99 -5.70
CA PRO A 52 12.17 26.11 -5.68
C PRO A 52 11.41 24.79 -5.55
N GLN A 53 12.04 23.66 -5.86
CA GLN A 53 11.48 22.32 -5.66
C GLN A 53 11.79 21.75 -4.26
N GLY A 54 12.65 22.43 -3.50
CA GLY A 54 13.19 21.99 -2.22
C GLY A 54 14.43 21.09 -2.39
N PRO A 55 15.34 21.11 -1.40
CA PRO A 55 16.55 20.29 -1.44
C PRO A 55 16.22 18.82 -1.41
N LEU A 56 16.99 18.06 -2.18
CA LEU A 56 16.92 16.61 -2.18
C LEU A 56 17.45 16.06 -0.85
N ILE A 57 16.70 15.15 -0.25
CA ILE A 57 17.10 14.39 0.93
C ILE A 57 17.51 13.00 0.46
N THR A 58 18.82 12.72 0.50
CA THR A 58 19.41 11.49 -0.04
C THR A 58 19.68 10.41 1.01
N ASP A 59 19.47 10.72 2.29
CA ASP A 59 19.71 9.79 3.39
C ASP A 59 18.77 8.57 3.31
N SER A 60 19.36 7.39 3.15
CA SER A 60 18.61 6.14 3.08
C SER A 60 17.93 5.80 4.40
N ALA A 61 18.49 6.19 5.55
CA ALA A 61 17.89 5.94 6.86
C ALA A 61 16.56 6.69 7.01
N PHE A 62 16.45 7.86 6.38
CA PHE A 62 15.20 8.60 6.29
C PHE A 62 14.13 7.80 5.53
N ALA A 63 14.44 7.32 4.31
CA ALA A 63 13.50 6.50 3.52
C ALA A 63 13.12 5.19 4.25
N GLN A 64 14.08 4.57 4.94
CA GLN A 64 13.87 3.40 5.76
C GLN A 64 13.12 3.67 7.07
N ALA A 65 12.85 4.92 7.45
CA ALA A 65 12.00 5.26 8.60
C ALA A 65 10.51 5.33 8.26
N PHE A 66 10.15 5.31 6.97
CA PHE A 66 8.76 5.30 6.53
C PHE A 66 8.13 3.97 6.86
N ARG A 67 7.01 4.02 7.57
CA ARG A 67 6.19 2.83 7.85
C ARG A 67 4.82 3.04 7.21
N PRO A 68 4.41 2.18 6.27
CA PRO A 68 3.05 2.23 5.72
C PRO A 68 2.04 1.94 6.83
N VAL A 69 0.91 2.65 6.81
CA VAL A 69 -0.17 2.52 7.80
C VAL A 69 -1.52 2.73 7.11
N HIS A 70 -2.63 2.46 7.82
CA HIS A 70 -3.93 2.97 7.41
C HIS A 70 -3.98 4.50 7.51
N ARG A 71 -4.94 5.13 6.81
CA ARG A 71 -5.25 6.54 7.04
C ARG A 71 -5.57 6.75 8.52
N THR A 72 -4.97 7.77 9.11
CA THR A 72 -5.25 8.18 10.48
C THR A 72 -5.88 9.56 10.50
N VAL A 73 -6.91 9.73 11.32
CA VAL A 73 -7.50 11.02 11.68
C VAL A 73 -7.08 11.40 13.09
N LEU A 74 -7.14 12.68 13.43
CA LEU A 74 -6.92 13.11 14.81
C LEU A 74 -8.20 12.82 15.60
N GLY A 75 -8.16 11.82 16.48
CA GLY A 75 -9.22 11.53 17.43
C GLY A 75 -9.19 12.49 18.63
N ALA A 76 -10.02 12.21 19.64
CA ALA A 76 -10.19 13.09 20.79
C ALA A 76 -8.90 13.30 21.62
N SER A 77 -8.03 12.28 21.68
CA SER A 77 -6.80 12.30 22.47
C SER A 77 -5.58 11.75 21.74
N SER A 78 -5.75 11.03 20.63
CA SER A 78 -4.67 10.42 19.87
C SER A 78 -5.04 10.21 18.40
N PRO A 79 -4.06 9.99 17.50
CA PRO A 79 -4.35 9.57 16.13
C PRO A 79 -5.09 8.22 16.12
N GLU A 80 -6.22 8.18 15.43
CA GLU A 80 -7.08 7.00 15.29
C GLU A 80 -7.16 6.57 13.83
N ILE A 81 -7.36 5.27 13.58
CA ILE A 81 -7.52 4.74 12.23
C ILE A 81 -8.89 5.14 11.69
N ASP A 82 -8.89 5.74 10.50
CA ASP A 82 -10.11 6.01 9.75
C ASP A 82 -10.54 4.74 9.02
N ALA A 83 -11.65 4.15 9.47
CA ALA A 83 -12.20 2.95 8.85
C ALA A 83 -12.52 3.15 7.36
N GLY A 84 -12.98 4.35 6.95
CA GLY A 84 -13.25 4.68 5.54
C GLY A 84 -11.99 4.86 4.69
N GLY A 85 -10.81 4.91 5.32
CA GLY A 85 -9.50 5.06 4.68
C GLY A 85 -8.53 3.92 4.98
N ALA A 86 -9.02 2.76 5.43
CA ALA A 86 -8.21 1.61 5.81
C ALA A 86 -7.78 0.76 4.58
N SER A 87 -6.86 1.30 3.78
CA SER A 87 -6.39 0.71 2.52
C SER A 87 -5.11 -0.13 2.63
N PHE A 88 -4.29 0.09 3.65
CA PHE A 88 -3.03 -0.64 3.82
C PHE A 88 -3.21 -2.16 3.82
N GLN A 89 -2.33 -2.85 3.10
CA GLN A 89 -2.19 -4.30 3.09
C GLN A 89 -0.73 -4.67 3.31
N ALA A 90 -0.52 -5.72 4.10
CA ALA A 90 0.75 -6.40 4.25
C ALA A 90 0.74 -7.70 3.43
N TYR A 91 1.90 -8.11 2.94
CA TYR A 91 2.08 -9.28 2.08
C TYR A 91 3.22 -10.16 2.56
N ARG A 92 3.05 -11.47 2.40
CA ARG A 92 4.09 -12.45 2.71
C ARG A 92 5.14 -12.50 1.58
N ALA A 93 6.33 -12.98 1.92
CA ALA A 93 7.42 -13.17 0.97
C ALA A 93 7.01 -14.04 -0.23
N ALA A 94 6.31 -15.17 0.00
CA ALA A 94 5.84 -16.06 -1.06
C ALA A 94 4.90 -15.35 -2.06
N GLU A 95 4.04 -14.47 -1.57
CA GLU A 95 3.13 -13.69 -2.43
C GLU A 95 3.86 -12.64 -3.24
N ASN A 96 4.88 -12.01 -2.65
CA ASN A 96 5.75 -11.08 -3.36
C ASN A 96 6.52 -11.80 -4.46
N GLN A 97 7.04 -13.00 -4.18
CA GLN A 97 7.75 -13.82 -5.17
C GLN A 97 6.82 -14.25 -6.31
N ALA A 98 5.61 -14.70 -5.99
CA ALA A 98 4.60 -15.02 -7.01
C ALA A 98 4.24 -13.79 -7.84
N LEU A 99 4.09 -12.61 -7.22
CA LEU A 99 3.85 -11.37 -7.94
C LEU A 99 5.05 -10.98 -8.81
N GLN A 100 6.27 -11.09 -8.30
CA GLN A 100 7.50 -10.81 -9.03
C GLN A 100 7.60 -11.68 -10.30
N ALA A 101 7.29 -12.97 -10.17
CA ALA A 101 7.29 -13.92 -11.28
C ALA A 101 6.19 -13.61 -12.31
N ARG A 102 4.94 -13.36 -11.86
CA ARG A 102 3.80 -13.12 -12.77
C ARG A 102 3.85 -11.77 -13.48
N ALA A 103 4.35 -10.73 -12.80
CA ALA A 103 4.29 -9.35 -13.31
C ALA A 103 5.43 -9.01 -14.29
N GLY A 104 6.45 -9.86 -14.40
CA GLY A 104 7.54 -9.67 -15.37
C GLY A 104 8.27 -8.33 -15.20
N LEU A 105 8.42 -7.85 -13.95
CA LEU A 105 8.91 -6.49 -13.65
C LEU A 105 10.42 -6.29 -13.91
N GLY A 106 11.12 -7.35 -14.35
CA GLY A 106 12.58 -7.38 -14.47
C GLY A 106 13.25 -7.83 -13.17
N ALA A 107 14.46 -8.37 -13.28
CA ALA A 107 15.21 -8.93 -12.15
C ALA A 107 15.64 -7.85 -11.13
N ASP A 108 15.81 -6.61 -11.57
CA ASP A 108 16.29 -5.51 -10.74
C ASP A 108 15.17 -4.80 -9.94
N VAL A 109 13.91 -5.19 -10.17
CA VAL A 109 12.77 -4.68 -9.42
C VAL A 109 12.46 -5.64 -8.29
N THR A 110 12.26 -5.12 -7.08
CA THR A 110 11.83 -5.91 -5.92
C THR A 110 10.42 -5.52 -5.50
N VAL A 111 9.50 -6.47 -5.46
CA VAL A 111 8.19 -6.28 -4.82
C VAL A 111 8.37 -6.25 -3.29
N LEU A 112 7.86 -5.19 -2.66
CA LEU A 112 7.91 -5.00 -1.21
C LEU A 112 6.67 -5.59 -0.53
N GLU A 113 6.79 -5.90 0.76
CA GLU A 113 5.79 -6.58 1.61
C GLU A 113 4.56 -5.73 1.97
N TYR A 114 4.28 -4.67 1.21
CA TYR A 114 3.15 -3.81 1.48
C TYR A 114 2.53 -3.20 0.23
N GLY A 115 1.30 -2.72 0.39
CA GLY A 115 0.56 -2.01 -0.63
C GLY A 115 -0.67 -1.32 -0.08
N PHE A 116 -1.48 -0.78 -0.98
CA PHE A 116 -2.71 -0.07 -0.66
C PHE A 116 -3.82 -0.50 -1.59
N THR A 117 -4.93 -0.98 -1.05
CA THR A 117 -6.11 -1.35 -1.83
C THR A 117 -6.91 -0.13 -2.24
N VAL A 118 -7.38 -0.19 -3.47
CA VAL A 118 -8.34 0.76 -4.04
C VAL A 118 -9.72 0.45 -3.47
N GLY A 119 -10.42 1.47 -2.96
CA GLY A 119 -11.66 1.32 -2.20
C GLY A 119 -11.41 0.94 -0.75
N GLY A 120 -11.97 1.72 0.18
CA GLY A 120 -11.79 1.55 1.64
C GLY A 120 -12.84 0.66 2.31
N SER A 121 -14.03 0.51 1.72
CA SER A 121 -15.15 -0.28 2.25
C SER A 121 -16.04 -0.81 1.11
N GLY A 122 -16.68 -1.96 1.33
CA GLY A 122 -17.61 -2.59 0.37
C GLY A 122 -16.96 -3.53 -0.66
N THR A 123 -17.67 -3.77 -1.78
CA THR A 123 -17.18 -4.61 -2.88
C THR A 123 -15.97 -3.94 -3.54
N ARG A 124 -14.78 -4.53 -3.38
CA ARG A 124 -13.53 -4.04 -3.98
C ARG A 124 -13.44 -4.35 -5.47
N THR A 125 -14.54 -4.24 -6.19
CA THR A 125 -14.60 -4.38 -7.65
C THR A 125 -14.75 -3.00 -8.27
N LEU A 126 -14.06 -2.76 -9.36
CA LEU A 126 -14.13 -1.50 -10.10
C LEU A 126 -14.66 -1.81 -11.50
N ALA A 127 -15.93 -1.48 -11.78
CA ALA A 127 -16.52 -1.70 -13.09
C ALA A 127 -15.93 -0.72 -14.12
N PRO A 128 -16.07 -0.98 -15.43
CA PRO A 128 -15.63 -0.05 -16.46
C PRO A 128 -16.24 1.35 -16.27
N GLY A 129 -15.41 2.39 -16.28
CA GLY A 129 -15.83 3.78 -16.10
C GLY A 129 -15.94 4.24 -14.64
N ASP A 130 -15.97 3.31 -13.67
CA ASP A 130 -16.06 3.65 -12.26
C ASP A 130 -14.85 4.47 -11.80
N VAL A 131 -15.14 5.38 -10.87
CA VAL A 131 -14.14 6.19 -10.16
C VAL A 131 -14.26 5.90 -8.68
N THR A 132 -13.12 5.63 -8.05
CA THR A 132 -13.03 5.43 -6.61
C THR A 132 -11.75 6.06 -6.09
N ARG A 133 -11.41 5.82 -4.83
CA ARG A 133 -10.25 6.42 -4.17
C ARG A 133 -9.32 5.36 -3.60
N ILE A 134 -8.05 5.71 -3.57
CA ILE A 134 -7.02 5.02 -2.82
C ILE A 134 -6.36 5.97 -1.85
N ASN A 135 -6.13 5.49 -0.63
CA ASN A 135 -5.39 6.22 0.39
C ASN A 135 -4.00 5.61 0.52
N VAL A 136 -2.96 6.40 0.30
CA VAL A 136 -1.58 6.03 0.60
C VAL A 136 -1.19 6.77 1.85
N ALA A 137 -0.96 6.01 2.92
CA ALA A 137 -0.66 6.57 4.23
C ALA A 137 0.62 5.98 4.82
N TYR A 138 1.40 6.83 5.46
CA TYR A 138 2.67 6.47 6.07
C TYR A 138 2.91 7.31 7.33
N ARG A 139 3.67 6.74 8.25
CA ARG A 139 4.18 7.42 9.43
C ARG A 139 5.71 7.45 9.45
N PHE A 140 6.26 8.48 10.05
CA PHE A 140 7.70 8.66 10.22
C PHE A 140 8.00 9.61 11.41
N PRO A 141 9.22 9.61 11.96
CA PRO A 141 9.60 10.51 13.05
C PRO A 141 9.47 12.00 12.68
N ARG A 142 8.96 12.86 13.57
CA ARG A 142 8.80 14.32 13.33
C ARG A 142 10.13 15.06 13.20
N ARG A 143 11.20 14.53 13.79
CA ARG A 143 12.54 15.10 13.77
C ARG A 143 13.46 14.13 13.05
N PHE A 144 14.26 14.67 12.15
CA PHE A 144 15.21 13.93 11.32
C PHE A 144 16.59 14.55 11.49
N GLY A 145 17.14 14.48 12.71
CA GLY A 145 18.42 15.12 13.02
C GLY A 145 18.46 16.59 12.57
N THR A 146 19.47 16.93 11.79
CA THR A 146 19.71 18.26 11.18
C THR A 146 19.00 18.47 9.83
N GLN A 147 18.30 17.45 9.29
CA GLN A 147 17.73 17.52 7.96
C GLN A 147 16.43 18.32 7.91
N GLN A 148 16.23 18.99 6.78
CA GLN A 148 15.00 19.74 6.49
C GLN A 148 13.80 18.80 6.49
N ARG A 149 12.67 19.25 7.05
CA ARG A 149 11.47 18.42 7.16
C ARG A 149 10.98 18.03 5.76
N PRO A 150 10.63 16.76 5.52
CA PRO A 150 10.10 16.33 4.23
C PRO A 150 8.81 17.07 3.89
N PHE A 151 8.77 17.59 2.67
CA PHE A 151 7.66 18.37 2.10
C PHE A 151 7.00 17.63 0.94
N ALA A 152 7.80 17.09 0.01
CA ALA A 152 7.33 16.33 -1.15
C ALA A 152 8.04 14.98 -1.25
N MET A 153 7.32 13.97 -1.74
CA MET A 153 7.85 12.62 -1.90
C MET A 153 7.25 11.92 -3.10
N THR A 154 8.10 11.14 -3.75
CA THR A 154 7.76 10.32 -4.91
C THR A 154 7.93 8.86 -4.53
N LEU A 155 6.89 8.06 -4.77
CA LEU A 155 6.83 6.64 -4.40
C LEU A 155 6.59 5.78 -5.65
N SER A 156 7.21 4.60 -5.68
CA SER A 156 7.04 3.62 -6.74
C SER A 156 6.05 2.53 -6.34
N PHE A 157 5.07 2.32 -7.21
CA PHE A 157 4.09 1.25 -7.07
C PHE A 157 3.87 0.56 -8.42
N VAL A 158 3.37 -0.67 -8.37
CA VAL A 158 2.73 -1.35 -9.50
C VAL A 158 1.26 -1.61 -9.15
N ALA A 159 0.36 -1.32 -10.08
CA ALA A 159 -1.05 -1.65 -9.93
C ALA A 159 -1.30 -3.11 -10.31
N VAL A 160 -2.00 -3.84 -9.46
CA VAL A 160 -2.36 -5.26 -9.67
C VAL A 160 -3.81 -5.49 -9.28
N THR A 161 -4.42 -6.51 -9.87
CA THR A 161 -5.68 -7.10 -9.37
C THR A 161 -5.33 -8.28 -8.48
N GLU A 162 -6.06 -8.46 -7.39
CA GLU A 162 -5.90 -9.61 -6.50
C GLU A 162 -7.19 -10.44 -6.50
N ASP A 163 -7.06 -11.76 -6.37
CA ASP A 163 -8.20 -12.67 -6.48
C ASP A 163 -9.05 -12.72 -5.20
N GLY A 164 -8.53 -12.20 -4.08
CA GLY A 164 -9.19 -12.20 -2.78
C GLY A 164 -9.19 -10.84 -2.07
N VAL A 165 -10.16 -10.66 -1.17
CA VAL A 165 -10.22 -9.52 -0.27
C VAL A 165 -9.34 -9.78 0.94
N ARG A 166 -8.30 -8.95 1.13
CA ARG A 166 -7.44 -8.98 2.31
C ARG A 166 -7.77 -7.87 3.30
N VAL A 167 -7.62 -8.18 4.58
CA VAL A 167 -7.61 -7.19 5.66
C VAL A 167 -6.36 -7.39 6.49
N SER A 168 -5.46 -6.41 6.48
CA SER A 168 -4.25 -6.40 7.32
C SER A 168 -4.44 -5.52 8.55
N GLN A 169 -3.75 -5.88 9.63
CA GLN A 169 -3.67 -5.06 10.84
C GLN A 169 -2.54 -4.04 10.68
N ALA A 170 -2.85 -2.75 10.82
CA ALA A 170 -1.81 -1.71 10.88
C ALA A 170 -1.31 -1.50 12.32
N VAL A 171 -0.13 -0.90 12.47
CA VAL A 171 0.40 -0.58 13.80
C VAL A 171 -0.52 0.42 14.51
N GLY A 172 -0.93 0.09 15.73
CA GLY A 172 -1.86 0.88 16.53
C GLY A 172 -3.33 0.52 16.34
N GLU A 173 -3.63 -0.44 15.45
CA GLU A 173 -4.97 -0.99 15.32
C GLU A 173 -5.24 -2.05 16.38
N SER A 174 -6.38 -1.95 17.07
CA SER A 174 -6.85 -3.01 17.95
C SER A 174 -7.43 -4.19 17.16
N ARG A 175 -7.43 -5.37 17.77
CA ARG A 175 -8.02 -6.57 17.16
C ARG A 175 -9.52 -6.42 16.86
N ALA A 176 -10.26 -5.70 17.71
CA ALA A 176 -11.69 -5.45 17.51
C ALA A 176 -11.94 -4.60 16.26
N GLN A 177 -11.10 -3.57 16.02
CA GLN A 177 -11.17 -2.74 14.82
C GLN A 177 -10.88 -3.55 13.55
N LEU A 178 -9.85 -4.41 13.59
CA LEU A 178 -9.52 -5.31 12.49
C LEU A 178 -10.72 -6.21 12.13
N LEU A 179 -11.31 -6.87 13.13
CA LEU A 179 -12.45 -7.77 12.95
C LEU A 179 -13.69 -7.03 12.42
N GLY A 180 -13.98 -5.84 12.95
CA GLY A 180 -15.09 -5.02 12.45
C GLY A 180 -14.94 -4.63 10.98
N ARG A 181 -13.72 -4.30 10.53
CA ARG A 181 -13.46 -4.03 9.11
C ARG A 181 -13.58 -5.27 8.24
N ALA A 182 -13.10 -6.42 8.72
CA ALA A 182 -13.26 -7.69 8.01
C ALA A 182 -14.74 -8.06 7.84
N GLN A 183 -15.54 -7.94 8.90
CA GLN A 183 -16.99 -8.18 8.85
C GLN A 183 -17.70 -7.19 7.91
N ALA A 184 -17.33 -5.91 7.93
CA ALA A 184 -17.91 -4.92 7.02
C ALA A 184 -17.65 -5.21 5.54
N LEU A 185 -16.55 -5.91 5.22
CA LEU A 185 -16.21 -6.33 3.84
C LEU A 185 -16.84 -7.66 3.45
N LEU A 186 -16.96 -8.59 4.41
CA LEU A 186 -17.44 -9.96 4.18
C LEU A 186 -18.95 -10.13 4.43
N GLY A 187 -19.62 -9.14 5.01
CA GLY A 187 -21.03 -9.23 5.40
C GLY A 187 -21.26 -10.31 6.46
N THR A 188 -22.20 -11.22 6.21
CA THR A 188 -22.51 -12.37 7.09
C THR A 188 -21.61 -13.58 6.87
N ALA A 189 -20.66 -13.51 5.93
CA ALA A 189 -19.73 -14.62 5.68
C ALA A 189 -18.77 -14.82 6.87
N GLN A 190 -18.41 -16.07 7.15
CA GLN A 190 -17.56 -16.40 8.28
C GLN A 190 -16.18 -15.76 8.13
N VAL A 191 -15.73 -15.05 9.17
CA VAL A 191 -14.36 -14.54 9.26
C VAL A 191 -13.44 -15.71 9.55
N VAL A 192 -12.69 -16.15 8.54
CA VAL A 192 -11.64 -17.16 8.73
C VAL A 192 -10.38 -16.46 9.22
N GLN A 193 -10.02 -16.73 10.47
CA GLN A 193 -8.79 -16.22 11.06
C GLN A 193 -7.65 -17.22 10.84
N VAL A 194 -6.71 -16.88 9.96
CA VAL A 194 -5.45 -17.63 9.84
C VAL A 194 -4.45 -17.01 10.81
N ASN A 195 -4.26 -17.63 11.97
CA ASN A 195 -3.14 -17.34 12.85
C ASN A 195 -1.91 -18.06 12.32
N ALA A 196 -1.02 -17.33 11.66
CA ALA A 196 0.34 -17.81 11.44
C ALA A 196 1.19 -17.30 12.61
N THR A 197 1.40 -18.16 13.59
CA THR A 197 2.47 -17.97 14.58
C THR A 197 3.76 -18.32 13.85
N ASP A 198 4.62 -17.33 13.67
CA ASP A 198 6.03 -17.48 13.29
C ASP A 198 6.33 -18.23 11.99
N GLY A 199 6.27 -17.51 10.86
CA GLY A 199 7.17 -17.72 9.71
C GLY A 199 7.10 -19.03 8.93
N THR A 200 6.32 -20.02 9.34
CA THR A 200 6.08 -21.25 8.59
C THR A 200 4.77 -21.19 7.84
N ASP A 201 4.78 -21.65 6.59
CA ASP A 201 3.57 -21.81 5.80
C ASP A 201 2.58 -22.74 6.53
N PRO A 202 1.29 -22.36 6.66
CA PRO A 202 0.29 -23.25 7.24
C PRO A 202 0.12 -24.48 6.34
N LEU A 203 -0.06 -25.65 6.95
CA LEU A 203 -0.37 -26.87 6.22
C LEU A 203 -1.75 -26.73 5.56
N GLU A 204 -1.99 -27.34 4.39
CA GLU A 204 -3.31 -27.31 3.72
C GLU A 204 -4.45 -27.79 4.62
N SER A 205 -4.16 -28.65 5.61
CA SER A 205 -5.11 -29.11 6.63
C SER A 205 -5.51 -28.06 7.66
N ASP A 206 -4.70 -27.03 7.84
CA ASP A 206 -4.96 -25.92 8.77
C ASP A 206 -5.84 -24.84 8.11
N VAL A 207 -6.20 -25.05 6.84
CA VAL A 207 -6.97 -24.12 6.03
C VAL A 207 -8.35 -24.71 5.74
N THR A 208 -9.32 -24.41 6.60
CA THR A 208 -10.72 -24.62 6.26
C THR A 208 -11.21 -23.44 5.42
N GLY A 209 -11.25 -23.64 4.09
CA GLY A 209 -11.87 -22.72 3.13
C GLY A 209 -10.91 -21.71 2.48
N LEU A 210 -9.98 -22.19 1.65
CA LEU A 210 -9.45 -21.38 0.55
C LEU A 210 -10.47 -21.40 -0.59
N LEU A 211 -10.77 -20.24 -1.17
CA LEU A 211 -11.15 -20.16 -2.58
C LEU A 211 -9.84 -19.96 -3.36
N PRO A 212 -9.22 -21.03 -3.91
CA PRO A 212 -8.17 -20.85 -4.88
C PRO A 212 -8.84 -20.47 -6.21
N MET A 213 -8.37 -19.43 -6.89
CA MET A 213 -8.48 -19.42 -8.34
C MET A 213 -7.42 -18.53 -8.97
N ILE A 214 -6.55 -19.19 -9.73
CA ILE A 214 -5.51 -18.64 -10.59
C ILE A 214 -6.18 -18.01 -11.81
N THR A 215 -5.78 -16.80 -12.21
CA THR A 215 -5.82 -16.41 -13.62
C THR A 215 -4.59 -15.60 -14.02
N PRO A 216 -3.93 -15.93 -15.15
CA PRO A 216 -2.78 -15.21 -15.68
C PRO A 216 -3.22 -13.96 -16.46
N ASP A 217 -2.25 -13.06 -16.68
CA ASP A 217 -2.30 -11.90 -17.59
C ASP A 217 -3.09 -10.64 -17.16
N VAL A 218 -2.35 -9.72 -16.51
CA VAL A 218 -2.67 -8.29 -16.57
C VAL A 218 -1.40 -7.49 -16.89
N ARG A 219 -1.28 -7.03 -18.14
CA ARG A 219 -0.36 -5.95 -18.53
C ARG A 219 -1.03 -4.60 -18.27
N VAL A 220 -0.39 -3.73 -17.48
CA VAL A 220 -0.79 -2.32 -17.33
C VAL A 220 0.23 -1.47 -18.07
N GLY A 221 -0.17 -0.91 -19.21
CA GLY A 221 0.65 0.01 -19.99
C GLY A 221 0.75 1.37 -19.30
N THR A 222 1.97 1.86 -19.11
CA THR A 222 2.22 3.27 -18.79
C THR A 222 2.24 4.05 -20.09
N GLN A 223 1.16 4.77 -20.41
CA GLN A 223 1.24 5.81 -21.44
C GLN A 223 1.90 7.06 -20.85
N THR A 224 3.19 7.24 -21.13
CA THR A 224 3.76 8.56 -21.39
C THR A 224 4.03 8.60 -22.89
N GLY A 225 3.24 9.40 -23.61
CA GLY A 225 2.97 9.21 -25.04
C GLY A 225 4.06 9.66 -25.99
N LEU A 226 3.95 9.15 -27.23
CA LEU A 226 4.26 9.87 -28.47
C LEU A 226 3.27 9.39 -29.55
N ARG A 227 2.64 10.34 -30.23
CA ARG A 227 2.04 10.19 -31.57
C ARG A 227 2.48 11.43 -32.37
N PRO A 228 2.55 11.29 -33.70
CA PRO A 228 3.54 10.53 -34.45
C PRO A 228 4.95 11.12 -34.32
#